data_AF-A0A0L1KGH7-F1
#
_entry.id   AF-A0A0L1KGH7-F1
#
_cell.length_a   1.000
_cell.length_b   1.000
_cell.length_c   1.000
_cell.angle_alpha   90.00
_cell.angle_beta   90.00
_cell.angle_gamma   90.00
#
_symmetry.space_group_name_H-M   'P 1'
#
loop_
_entity.id
_entity.type
_entity.pdbx_description
1 polymer ?
#
loop_
_entity_poly.entity_id
_entity_poly.type
_entity_poly.pdbx_seq_one_letter_code
_entity_poly.pdbx_strand_id
1 'polypeptide(L)'
;MKTTFILATGLALALAGCNQNTAIGNDREAQLDPPAEASPIEPASSALQNISTALVKPETMSDADVLAIGGKEGRCVFRLTEVGYPTFVYEPGSQGFIKLNGKLIPVSAAGTDRYASGDLLVSTRLLDDEGNAGLQAQELIMVPPGAGDELGYRGYSICDQ
;
A
#
# COMPACT_ATOMS: atom_id res chain seq x y z
N MET A 1 22.37 4.53 57.96
CA MET A 1 21.41 4.70 56.84
C MET A 1 22.20 4.85 55.54
N LYS A 2 22.46 3.77 54.79
CA LYS A 2 23.14 3.82 53.48
C LYS A 2 23.13 2.44 52.78
N THR A 3 21.95 1.89 52.50
CA THR A 3 21.88 0.59 51.79
C THR A 3 20.57 0.35 51.03
N THR A 4 19.96 1.38 50.44
CA THR A 4 18.66 1.20 49.74
C THR A 4 18.64 1.74 48.31
N PHE A 5 19.74 2.29 47.80
CA PHE A 5 19.75 2.96 46.49
C PHE A 5 20.27 2.13 45.30
N ILE A 6 20.58 0.84 45.49
CA ILE A 6 21.24 0.03 44.44
C ILE A 6 20.26 -0.89 43.69
N LEU A 7 19.04 -1.12 44.21
CA LEU A 7 18.10 -2.09 43.64
C LEU A 7 17.22 -1.56 42.50
N ALA A 8 17.05 -0.25 42.33
CA ALA A 8 16.15 0.31 41.32
C ALA A 8 16.78 0.41 39.92
N THR A 9 18.11 0.45 39.81
CA THR A 9 18.80 0.71 38.53
C THR A 9 18.96 -0.55 37.67
N GLY A 10 18.86 -1.75 38.25
CA GLY A 10 19.01 -3.02 37.52
C GLY A 10 17.79 -3.40 36.67
N LEU A 11 16.59 -2.94 37.04
CA LEU A 11 15.35 -3.37 36.39
C LEU A 11 15.11 -2.67 35.04
N ALA A 12 15.57 -1.43 34.85
CA ALA A 12 15.42 -0.70 33.59
C ALA A 12 16.31 -1.25 32.46
N LEU A 13 17.47 -1.83 32.81
CA LEU A 13 18.39 -2.44 31.85
C LEU A 13 17.89 -3.78 31.31
N ALA A 14 17.02 -4.48 32.05
CA ALA A 14 16.43 -5.75 31.62
C ALA A 14 15.34 -5.56 30.55
N LEU A 15 14.63 -4.42 30.53
CA LEU A 15 13.59 -4.15 29.53
C LEU A 15 14.14 -3.60 28.20
N ALA A 16 15.37 -3.06 28.18
CA ALA A 16 15.99 -2.57 26.95
C ALA A 16 16.37 -3.70 25.97
N GLY A 17 16.49 -4.94 26.45
CA GLY A 17 16.79 -6.11 25.61
C GLY A 17 15.57 -6.73 24.92
N CYS A 18 14.34 -6.41 25.34
CA CYS A 18 13.13 -7.06 24.83
C CYS A 18 12.72 -6.61 23.41
N ASN A 19 13.33 -5.56 22.86
CA ASN A 19 13.09 -5.09 21.48
C ASN A 19 14.29 -5.32 20.54
N GLN A 20 15.32 -6.03 21.00
CA GLN A 20 16.43 -6.48 20.14
C GLN A 20 16.25 -7.97 19.86
N ASN A 21 15.52 -8.28 18.79
CA ASN A 21 15.49 -9.64 18.27
C ASN A 21 16.83 -9.94 17.58
N THR A 22 17.74 -10.59 18.32
CA THR A 22 19.02 -11.10 17.80
C THR A 22 18.93 -12.59 17.46
N ALA A 23 17.74 -13.19 17.53
CA ALA A 23 17.54 -14.59 17.19
C ALA A 23 17.94 -14.84 15.74
N ILE A 24 18.62 -15.96 15.50
CA ILE A 24 18.86 -16.48 14.15
C ILE A 24 17.52 -17.00 13.65
N GLY A 25 16.73 -16.09 13.06
CA GLY A 25 15.32 -16.35 12.75
C GLY A 25 14.58 -15.11 12.22
N ASN A 26 15.22 -14.38 11.31
CA ASN A 26 14.72 -13.79 10.08
C ASN A 26 15.99 -13.28 9.39
N ASP A 27 16.25 -13.79 8.20
CA ASP A 27 17.55 -13.96 7.55
C ASP A 27 18.40 -12.67 7.60
N ARG A 28 19.62 -12.72 8.16
CA ARG A 28 20.60 -11.60 8.05
C ARG A 28 20.86 -11.23 6.59
N GLU A 29 20.67 -12.19 5.69
CA GLU A 29 20.80 -12.03 4.24
C GLU A 29 19.73 -11.08 3.67
N ALA A 30 18.53 -11.01 4.26
CA ALA A 30 17.50 -10.04 3.87
C ALA A 30 17.89 -8.57 4.17
N GLN A 31 18.90 -8.33 5.03
CA GLN A 31 19.48 -7.00 5.25
C GLN A 31 20.58 -6.64 4.25
N LEU A 32 21.04 -7.60 3.44
CA LEU A 32 22.07 -7.38 2.43
C LEU A 32 21.50 -6.91 1.09
N ASP A 33 20.21 -7.11 0.87
CA ASP A 33 19.55 -6.64 -0.34
C ASP A 33 19.50 -5.10 -0.32
N PRO A 34 19.88 -4.45 -1.44
CA PRO A 34 19.73 -3.02 -1.55
C PRO A 34 18.25 -2.63 -1.35
N PRO A 35 17.97 -1.42 -0.81
CA PRO A 35 16.60 -0.94 -0.69
C PRO A 35 15.87 -1.07 -2.02
N ALA A 36 14.61 -1.52 -1.98
CA ALA A 36 13.80 -1.66 -3.17
C ALA A 36 13.77 -0.33 -3.94
N GLU A 37 14.15 -0.37 -5.21
CA GLU A 37 14.01 0.78 -6.10
C GLU A 37 12.54 1.04 -6.40
N ALA A 38 12.20 2.31 -6.65
CA ALA A 38 10.86 2.65 -7.07
C ALA A 38 10.55 2.01 -8.43
N SER A 39 9.35 1.46 -8.54
CA SER A 39 8.82 0.93 -9.78
C SER A 39 8.68 2.07 -10.78
N PRO A 40 8.95 1.83 -12.08
CA PRO A 40 8.81 2.88 -13.08
C PRO A 40 7.35 3.32 -13.21
N ILE A 41 7.18 4.63 -13.43
CA ILE A 41 5.89 5.26 -13.65
C ILE A 41 5.59 5.25 -15.16
N GLU A 42 4.54 4.55 -15.55
CA GLU A 42 4.19 4.35 -16.97
C GLU A 42 2.68 4.44 -17.18
N PRO A 43 2.20 4.97 -18.32
CA PRO A 43 0.78 4.94 -18.64
C PRO A 43 0.30 3.49 -18.82
N ALA A 44 -1.00 3.24 -18.62
CA ALA A 44 -1.56 1.89 -18.69
C ALA A 44 -1.31 1.20 -20.04
N SER A 45 -1.28 1.95 -21.14
CA SER A 45 -1.01 1.44 -22.48
C SER A 45 0.37 0.78 -22.63
N SER A 46 1.37 1.27 -21.89
CA SER A 46 2.72 0.67 -21.83
C SER A 46 2.77 -0.41 -20.75
N ALA A 47 2.30 -0.08 -19.54
CA ALA A 47 2.41 -0.95 -18.38
C ALA A 47 1.67 -2.30 -18.53
N LEU A 48 0.57 -2.31 -19.27
CA LEU A 48 -0.27 -3.50 -19.48
C LEU A 48 -0.12 -4.10 -20.89
N GLN A 49 0.87 -3.64 -21.66
CA GLN A 49 1.09 -4.13 -23.01
C GLN A 49 1.47 -5.62 -22.98
N ASN A 50 0.82 -6.42 -23.83
CA ASN A 50 1.06 -7.86 -23.97
C ASN A 50 0.82 -8.69 -22.69
N ILE A 51 0.11 -8.14 -21.70
CA ILE A 51 -0.30 -8.87 -20.51
C ILE A 51 -1.70 -9.42 -20.70
N SER A 52 -1.90 -10.68 -20.36
CA SER A 52 -3.24 -11.26 -20.30
C SER A 52 -4.06 -10.53 -19.25
N THR A 53 -5.27 -10.07 -19.60
CA THR A 53 -6.17 -9.36 -18.67
C THR A 53 -6.42 -10.15 -17.38
N ALA A 54 -6.45 -11.49 -17.46
CA ALA A 54 -6.60 -12.39 -16.31
C ALA A 54 -5.42 -12.36 -15.32
N LEU A 55 -4.27 -11.83 -15.72
CA LEU A 55 -3.08 -11.67 -14.88
C LEU A 55 -2.95 -10.26 -14.28
N VAL A 56 -3.77 -9.31 -14.72
CA VAL A 56 -3.73 -7.93 -14.21
C VAL A 56 -4.38 -7.88 -12.83
N LYS A 57 -3.54 -7.90 -11.79
CA LYS A 57 -3.95 -7.83 -10.38
C LYS A 57 -3.27 -6.65 -9.70
N PRO A 58 -3.93 -5.97 -8.75
CA PRO A 58 -3.32 -4.93 -7.94
C PRO A 58 -2.13 -5.50 -7.15
N GLU A 59 -1.05 -4.75 -7.15
CA GLU A 59 0.15 -5.07 -6.39
C GLU A 59 0.35 -4.09 -5.24
N THR A 60 1.18 -4.47 -4.27
CA THR A 60 1.57 -3.59 -3.17
C THR A 60 2.71 -2.66 -3.57
N MET A 61 2.59 -1.40 -3.19
CA MET A 61 3.60 -0.36 -3.29
C MET A 61 4.60 -0.46 -2.14
N SER A 62 5.88 -0.44 -2.48
CA SER A 62 6.97 -0.25 -1.52
C SER A 62 7.00 1.19 -0.99
N ASP A 63 7.80 1.45 0.04
CA ASP A 63 8.01 2.83 0.51
C ASP A 63 8.67 3.70 -0.57
N ALA A 64 9.57 3.14 -1.39
CA ALA A 64 10.17 3.84 -2.53
C ALA A 64 9.13 4.20 -3.60
N ASP A 65 8.19 3.29 -3.89
CA ASP A 65 7.06 3.56 -4.79
C ASP A 65 6.22 4.74 -4.28
N VAL A 66 5.90 4.73 -2.98
CA VAL A 66 5.08 5.79 -2.37
C VAL A 66 5.82 7.13 -2.37
N LEU A 67 7.12 7.14 -2.10
CA LEU A 67 7.94 8.35 -2.19
C LEU A 67 8.00 8.88 -3.63
N ALA A 68 8.14 8.00 -4.62
CA ALA A 68 8.22 8.37 -6.03
C ALA A 68 6.94 9.05 -6.55
N ILE A 69 5.78 8.71 -6.00
CA ILE A 69 4.50 9.36 -6.35
C ILE A 69 4.21 10.62 -5.51
N GLY A 70 5.14 11.04 -4.63
CA GLY A 70 5.01 12.25 -3.81
C GLY A 70 4.40 12.03 -2.43
N GLY A 71 4.34 10.79 -1.93
CA GLY A 71 3.85 10.47 -0.60
C GLY A 71 2.34 10.26 -0.50
N LYS A 72 1.85 10.21 0.74
CA LYS A 72 0.44 9.92 1.11
C LYS A 72 -0.29 11.12 1.71
N GLU A 73 0.41 12.22 1.98
CA GLU A 73 -0.16 13.40 2.65
C GLU A 73 -1.28 14.01 1.81
N GLY A 74 -2.46 14.22 2.41
CA GLY A 74 -3.65 14.71 1.72
C GLY A 74 -4.28 13.71 0.75
N ARG A 75 -3.94 12.42 0.86
CA ARG A 75 -4.42 11.35 -0.05
C ARG A 75 -5.12 10.23 0.71
N CYS A 76 -6.01 9.57 0.00
CA CYS A 76 -6.56 8.28 0.38
C CYS A 76 -5.60 7.15 -0.02
N VAL A 77 -5.48 6.17 0.86
CA VAL A 77 -4.61 5.01 0.73
C VAL A 77 -5.45 3.76 0.88
N PHE A 78 -5.67 3.05 -0.23
CA PHE A 78 -6.31 1.75 -0.24
C PHE A 78 -5.28 0.63 -0.05
N ARG A 79 -5.62 -0.34 0.80
CA ARG A 79 -4.82 -1.54 1.12
C ARG A 79 -5.71 -2.77 1.07
N LEU A 80 -5.16 -3.90 0.64
CA LEU A 80 -5.89 -5.18 0.64
C LEU A 80 -6.16 -5.73 2.06
N THR A 81 -5.37 -5.30 3.04
CA THR A 81 -5.54 -5.66 4.46
C THR A 81 -5.30 -4.43 5.35
N GLU A 82 -5.76 -4.49 6.60
CA GLU A 82 -5.68 -3.34 7.52
C GLU A 82 -4.24 -2.90 7.86
N VAL A 83 -3.29 -3.83 7.79
CA VAL A 83 -1.86 -3.61 8.08
C VAL A 83 -0.96 -3.71 6.84
N GLY A 84 -1.56 -3.92 5.67
CA GLY A 84 -0.84 -4.15 4.43
C GLY A 84 -0.19 -2.90 3.84
N TYR A 85 0.65 -3.12 2.86
CA TYR A 85 1.20 -2.04 2.04
C TYR A 85 0.13 -1.44 1.12
N PRO A 86 0.26 -0.15 0.73
CA PRO A 86 -0.67 0.50 -0.20
C PRO A 86 -0.76 -0.25 -1.52
N THR A 87 -1.93 -0.23 -2.15
CA THR A 87 -2.15 -0.77 -3.50
C THR A 87 -2.60 0.31 -4.46
N PHE A 88 -3.40 1.24 -3.97
CA PHE A 88 -3.87 2.42 -4.70
C PHE A 88 -3.79 3.64 -3.78
N VAL A 89 -3.13 4.70 -4.25
CA VAL A 89 -2.99 5.97 -3.52
C VAL A 89 -3.61 7.06 -4.40
N TYR A 90 -4.58 7.79 -3.88
CA TYR A 90 -5.38 8.70 -4.69
C TYR A 90 -5.86 9.93 -3.94
N GLU A 91 -5.99 11.02 -4.68
CA GLU A 91 -6.64 12.27 -4.27
C GLU A 91 -8.08 12.24 -4.80
N PRO A 92 -9.10 12.28 -3.92
CA PRO A 92 -10.50 12.30 -4.35
C PRO A 92 -10.78 13.37 -5.41
N GLY A 93 -11.23 12.96 -6.61
CA GLY A 93 -11.60 13.86 -7.69
C GLY A 93 -10.43 14.51 -8.45
N SER A 94 -9.19 14.09 -8.20
CA SER A 94 -7.98 14.63 -8.86
C SER A 94 -7.24 13.54 -9.64
N GLN A 95 -6.30 12.85 -8.99
CA GLN A 95 -5.43 11.85 -9.60
C GLN A 95 -5.14 10.72 -8.61
N GLY A 96 -4.60 9.62 -9.11
CA GLY A 96 -4.10 8.55 -8.27
C GLY A 96 -3.02 7.74 -8.97
N PHE A 97 -2.46 6.81 -8.22
CA PHE A 97 -1.47 5.86 -8.69
C PHE A 97 -1.87 4.48 -8.21
N ILE A 98 -1.94 3.53 -9.14
CA ILE A 98 -2.16 2.11 -8.86
C ILE A 98 -0.94 1.33 -9.30
N LYS A 99 -0.54 0.31 -8.54
CA LYS A 99 0.54 -0.59 -8.97
C LYS A 99 -0.03 -1.81 -9.67
N LEU A 100 0.34 -2.00 -10.93
CA LEU A 100 -0.04 -3.16 -11.75
C LEU A 100 1.15 -3.59 -12.59
N ASN A 101 1.39 -4.90 -12.70
CA ASN A 101 2.46 -5.48 -13.51
C ASN A 101 3.85 -4.88 -13.20
N GLY A 102 4.15 -4.66 -11.92
CA GLY A 102 5.39 -4.03 -11.48
C GLY A 102 5.56 -2.56 -11.91
N LYS A 103 4.50 -1.86 -12.32
CA LYS A 103 4.52 -0.45 -12.75
C LYS A 103 3.58 0.39 -11.90
N LEU A 104 3.97 1.64 -11.66
CA LEU A 104 3.09 2.65 -11.08
C LEU A 104 2.34 3.35 -12.21
N ILE A 105 1.05 3.13 -12.29
CA ILE A 105 0.21 3.68 -13.35
C ILE A 105 -0.49 4.93 -12.84
N PRO A 106 -0.20 6.12 -13.39
CA PRO A 106 -0.95 7.32 -13.09
C PRO A 106 -2.35 7.19 -13.70
N VAL A 107 -3.35 7.50 -12.90
CA VAL A 107 -4.76 7.58 -13.29
C VAL A 107 -5.31 8.97 -12.95
N SER A 108 -6.18 9.50 -13.79
CA SER A 108 -6.84 10.80 -13.58
C SER A 108 -8.31 10.61 -13.29
N ALA A 109 -8.91 11.51 -12.52
CA ALA A 109 -10.34 11.46 -12.23
C ALA A 109 -11.17 11.46 -13.52
N ALA A 110 -12.09 10.51 -13.60
CA ALA A 110 -13.04 10.32 -14.70
C ALA A 110 -14.50 10.37 -14.21
N GLY A 111 -14.70 10.69 -12.93
CA GLY A 111 -15.99 10.80 -12.26
C GLY A 111 -15.83 10.68 -10.75
N THR A 112 -16.95 10.73 -10.03
CA THR A 112 -16.97 10.43 -8.59
C THR A 112 -16.43 9.03 -8.36
N ASP A 113 -15.41 8.90 -7.52
CA ASP A 113 -14.77 7.63 -7.15
C ASP A 113 -14.34 6.78 -8.36
N ARG A 114 -14.01 7.44 -9.48
CA ARG A 114 -13.60 6.79 -10.73
C ARG A 114 -12.41 7.49 -11.33
N TYR A 115 -11.44 6.69 -11.75
CA TYR A 115 -10.17 7.12 -12.31
C TYR A 115 -9.86 6.31 -13.57
N ALA A 116 -9.13 6.92 -14.50
CA ALA A 116 -8.80 6.29 -15.78
C ALA A 116 -7.37 6.58 -16.21
N SER A 117 -6.79 5.64 -16.97
CA SER A 117 -5.54 5.80 -17.71
C SER A 117 -5.71 5.09 -19.05
N GLY A 118 -6.05 5.85 -20.10
CA GLY A 118 -6.55 5.26 -21.34
C GLY A 118 -7.80 4.40 -21.08
N ASP A 119 -7.77 3.14 -21.52
CA ASP A 119 -8.88 2.20 -21.34
C ASP A 119 -8.88 1.48 -19.98
N LEU A 120 -7.84 1.67 -19.15
CA LEU A 120 -7.84 1.17 -17.78
C LEU A 120 -8.81 2.02 -16.95
N LEU A 121 -9.74 1.37 -16.27
CA LEU A 121 -10.64 2.01 -15.31
C LEU A 121 -10.37 1.47 -13.91
N VAL A 122 -10.34 2.38 -12.94
CA VAL A 122 -10.21 2.09 -11.52
C VAL A 122 -11.30 2.86 -10.78
N SER A 123 -12.09 2.17 -9.99
CA SER A 123 -13.14 2.76 -9.16
C SER A 123 -13.02 2.31 -7.72
N THR A 124 -13.47 3.16 -6.80
CA THR A 124 -13.55 2.83 -5.38
C THR A 124 -15.00 2.82 -4.94
N ARG A 125 -15.38 1.88 -4.08
CA ARG A 125 -16.72 1.81 -3.50
C ARG A 125 -16.62 1.54 -2.01
N LEU A 126 -17.11 2.47 -1.20
CA LEU A 126 -17.23 2.23 0.25
C LEU A 126 -18.20 1.07 0.51
N LEU A 127 -17.86 0.26 1.50
CA LEU A 127 -18.71 -0.82 1.99
C LEU A 127 -19.27 -0.43 3.35
N ASP A 128 -20.48 -0.87 3.65
CA ASP A 128 -21.08 -0.71 4.99
C ASP A 128 -20.50 -1.77 5.95
N ASP A 129 -19.19 -1.66 6.19
CA ASP A 129 -18.40 -2.58 7.01
C ASP A 129 -17.15 -1.88 7.55
N GLU A 130 -16.66 -2.35 8.68
CA GLU A 130 -15.47 -1.83 9.36
C GLU A 130 -14.55 -3.01 9.72
N GLY A 131 -13.25 -2.83 9.47
CA GLY A 131 -12.25 -3.84 9.82
C GLY A 131 -12.02 -3.93 11.33
N ASN A 132 -11.29 -4.96 11.75
CA ASN A 132 -11.02 -5.20 13.18
C ASN A 132 -10.11 -4.13 13.80
N ALA A 133 -9.32 -3.44 12.98
CA ALA A 133 -8.49 -2.31 13.37
C ALA A 133 -9.22 -0.95 13.19
N GLY A 134 -10.53 -0.97 12.92
CA GLY A 134 -11.36 0.23 12.81
C GLY A 134 -11.24 0.95 11.47
N LEU A 135 -10.68 0.31 10.45
CA LEU A 135 -10.57 0.93 9.12
C LEU A 135 -11.85 0.75 8.32
N GLN A 136 -12.24 1.80 7.60
CA GLN A 136 -13.36 1.78 6.67
C GLN A 136 -13.12 0.76 5.56
N ALA A 137 -14.01 -0.23 5.44
CA ALA A 137 -13.94 -1.19 4.36
C ALA A 137 -14.29 -0.53 3.02
N GLN A 138 -13.57 -0.91 1.98
CA GLN A 138 -13.73 -0.39 0.62
C GLN A 138 -13.48 -1.52 -0.38
N GLU A 139 -14.12 -1.44 -1.54
CA GLU A 139 -13.80 -2.26 -2.70
C GLU A 139 -13.11 -1.41 -3.77
N LEU A 140 -11.96 -1.89 -4.24
CA LEU A 140 -11.28 -1.40 -5.42
C LEU A 140 -11.74 -2.22 -6.62
N ILE A 141 -12.40 -1.58 -7.58
CA ILE A 141 -12.94 -2.20 -8.79
C ILE A 141 -12.06 -1.79 -9.95
N MET A 142 -11.58 -2.75 -10.72
CA MET A 142 -10.73 -2.50 -11.89
C MET A 142 -11.32 -3.11 -13.16
N VAL A 143 -11.18 -2.38 -14.26
CA VAL A 143 -11.46 -2.89 -15.60
C VAL A 143 -10.19 -2.72 -16.44
N PRO A 144 -9.39 -3.78 -16.61
CA PRO A 144 -8.22 -3.74 -17.48
C PRO A 144 -8.61 -3.43 -18.94
N PRO A 145 -7.70 -2.82 -19.73
CA PRO A 145 -7.94 -2.61 -21.16
C PRO A 145 -8.37 -3.90 -21.88
N GLY A 146 -9.48 -3.85 -22.61
CA GLY A 146 -10.02 -5.00 -23.36
C GLY A 146 -10.64 -6.11 -22.51
N ALA A 147 -10.78 -5.94 -21.19
CA ALA A 147 -11.51 -6.87 -20.35
C ALA A 147 -13.04 -6.76 -20.59
N GLY A 148 -13.72 -7.91 -20.64
CA GLY A 148 -15.19 -7.96 -20.68
C GLY A 148 -15.84 -7.95 -19.29
N ASP A 149 -15.03 -8.19 -18.26
CA ASP A 149 -15.47 -8.31 -16.86
C ASP A 149 -14.72 -7.30 -15.98
N GLU A 150 -15.36 -6.93 -14.87
CA GLU A 150 -14.74 -6.11 -13.82
C GLU A 150 -14.14 -6.99 -12.72
N LEU A 151 -13.03 -6.54 -12.13
CA LEU A 151 -12.33 -7.24 -11.06
C LEU A 151 -12.47 -6.44 -9.75
N GLY A 152 -13.19 -7.00 -8.77
CA GLY A 152 -13.37 -6.40 -7.44
C GLY A 152 -12.37 -6.93 -6.42
N TYR A 153 -11.74 -6.03 -5.67
CA TYR A 153 -10.80 -6.33 -4.59
C TYR A 153 -11.28 -5.65 -3.31
N ARG A 154 -11.66 -6.45 -2.32
CA ARG A 154 -11.99 -5.92 -1.00
C ARG A 154 -10.73 -5.56 -0.24
N GLY A 155 -10.81 -4.48 0.51
CA GLY A 155 -9.74 -3.97 1.34
C GLY A 155 -10.25 -2.85 2.21
N TYR A 156 -9.34 -1.94 2.55
CA TYR A 156 -9.58 -0.87 3.51
C TYR A 156 -8.92 0.40 3.01
N SER A 157 -9.56 1.53 3.27
CA SER A 157 -9.04 2.84 2.90
C SER A 157 -8.89 3.72 4.13
N ILE A 158 -7.78 4.44 4.20
CA ILE A 158 -7.59 5.57 5.11
C ILE A 158 -7.33 6.82 4.28
N CYS A 159 -8.07 7.89 4.57
CA CYS A 159 -7.84 9.19 3.94
C CYS A 159 -7.29 10.12 5.00
N ASP A 160 -6.03 10.53 4.83
CA ASP A 160 -5.48 11.64 5.61
C ASP A 160 -6.16 12.92 5.10
N GLN A 161 -6.93 13.56 5.98
CA GLN A 161 -7.50 14.89 5.75
C GLN A 161 -6.60 15.98 6.29
#